data_AF-A0A3N4AEQ9-F1
#
_entry.id   AF-A0A3N4AEQ9-F1
#
_cell.length_a   1.000
_cell.length_b   1.000
_cell.length_c   1.000
_cell.angle_alpha   90.00
_cell.angle_beta   90.00
_cell.angle_gamma   90.00
#
_symmetry.space_group_name_H-M   'P 1'
#
loop_
_entity.id
_entity.type
_entity.pdbx_description
1 polymer ?
#
loop_
_entity_poly.entity_id
_entity_poly.type
_entity_poly.pdbx_seq_one_letter_code
_entity_poly.pdbx_strand_id
1 'polypeptide(L)'
;MTVTTRLRSRLSLGLLALLLSGCLSSGGGNDSASENSPPSSADNRQNSIYLRAAAIGVADLDAALQVYTEGLGMSEVERVTRDDRIEVVLESADKRGSYVVLMSYTDDLGRNTLQNPGKLVFYAKDPSAFASRFVLAGGRITVPPAPQASVGGIVVGFGRDQDNNLIEITGSETAQDSYFGAFGIGVSDLESARNFYVDTLGFLESQFLSIPGQYDEYILTSPVPGSSALVLMHWTNATPRNYIDNPVKLELASAQPQRLSDAITEAGETVSLEPAASTDADLKGALVGYATDADGTLLEIRQSLRAYLSGAAIGVSSLDDALAFYLEGLGMREIERRTRENREEVVLESADGRGSQVILMGFTDGVTRNYRQNPGKLVFYAKDPTAFAQDIRDAGGVVLVEPVDQGPALGNAVVGFGRDLDNNLIEIVGDAAATESYFGAFGIGVSDLAAAKAFYADTLGFKVSLFLPIAGQYNEYILQGYGGSALVLMNWTNGSVRNYTDNPVKLEIATASPEAFIQTIDDAGQRIIQTPEISEEVGRSGQLVGYAKDADGTLLELLLAPWGQSTTTP
;
A
#
# COMPACT_ATOMS: atom_id res chain seq x y z
N MET A 1 -20.62 -20.42 -53.31
CA MET A 1 -21.85 -20.92 -53.98
C MET A 1 -23.04 -20.47 -53.14
N THR A 2 -24.09 -19.94 -53.77
CA THR A 2 -25.19 -19.22 -53.11
C THR A 2 -26.35 -20.13 -52.72
N VAL A 3 -26.83 -20.10 -51.46
CA VAL A 3 -28.23 -20.38 -51.03
C VAL A 3 -28.46 -19.62 -49.70
N THR A 4 -29.17 -18.49 -49.54
CA THR A 4 -30.61 -18.12 -49.63
C THR A 4 -31.64 -18.80 -48.70
N THR A 5 -32.16 -18.00 -47.75
CA THR A 5 -33.52 -18.05 -47.13
C THR A 5 -33.84 -19.21 -46.14
N ARG A 6 -34.74 -19.06 -45.16
CA ARG A 6 -36.07 -18.39 -45.20
C ARG A 6 -36.69 -18.06 -43.83
N LEU A 7 -37.52 -17.00 -43.78
CA LEU A 7 -38.36 -16.58 -42.64
C LEU A 7 -39.45 -17.61 -42.26
N ARG A 8 -39.94 -17.53 -41.01
CA ARG A 8 -41.39 -17.48 -40.71
C ARG A 8 -41.71 -16.47 -39.60
N SER A 9 -42.84 -15.78 -39.75
CA SER A 9 -43.40 -14.81 -38.80
C SER A 9 -44.83 -15.17 -38.39
N ARG A 10 -45.30 -14.57 -37.29
CA ARG A 10 -46.68 -14.08 -36.97
C ARG A 10 -46.65 -13.61 -35.50
N LEU A 11 -46.97 -12.35 -35.15
CA LEU A 11 -48.31 -11.70 -35.09
C LEU A 11 -49.29 -12.48 -34.19
N SER A 12 -50.08 -11.87 -33.27
CA SER A 12 -50.50 -10.46 -33.18
C SER A 12 -51.07 -10.05 -31.79
N LEU A 13 -51.01 -8.75 -31.49
CA LEU A 13 -51.99 -7.86 -30.79
C LEU A 13 -52.85 -8.34 -29.58
N GLY A 14 -52.90 -7.49 -28.56
CA GLY A 14 -54.00 -7.37 -27.58
C GLY A 14 -53.90 -6.09 -26.74
N LEU A 15 -54.84 -5.16 -26.88
CA LEU A 15 -54.82 -3.78 -26.34
C LEU A 15 -56.04 -3.54 -25.43
N LEU A 16 -55.86 -2.90 -24.25
CA LEU A 16 -56.93 -2.11 -23.60
C LEU A 16 -56.36 -1.11 -22.55
N ALA A 17 -57.11 -0.05 -22.25
CA ALA A 17 -56.70 1.11 -21.45
C ALA A 17 -57.87 1.74 -20.65
N LEU A 18 -57.59 2.85 -19.92
CA LEU A 18 -58.52 3.84 -19.30
C LEU A 18 -59.10 3.46 -17.90
N LEU A 19 -59.39 4.35 -16.91
CA LEU A 19 -59.08 5.79 -16.64
C LEU A 19 -59.41 6.19 -15.16
N LEU A 20 -58.68 7.20 -14.62
CA LEU A 20 -59.04 8.32 -13.69
C LEU A 20 -60.03 8.22 -12.50
N SER A 21 -59.59 8.71 -11.31
CA SER A 21 -60.09 9.93 -10.56
C SER A 21 -59.79 9.82 -9.04
N GLY A 22 -58.92 10.65 -8.43
CA GLY A 22 -59.26 11.91 -7.72
C GLY A 22 -58.82 11.87 -6.23
N CYS A 23 -58.75 12.93 -5.40
CA CYS A 23 -58.84 14.40 -5.56
C CYS A 23 -58.20 15.18 -4.37
N LEU A 24 -57.59 16.34 -4.66
CA LEU A 24 -57.22 17.55 -3.86
C LEU A 24 -57.34 17.63 -2.31
N SER A 25 -56.29 18.17 -1.67
CA SER A 25 -56.32 19.06 -0.48
C SER A 25 -54.99 19.87 -0.38
N SER A 26 -54.93 20.99 0.37
CA SER A 26 -53.96 22.09 0.15
C SER A 26 -53.23 22.66 1.39
N GLY A 27 -52.01 23.17 1.19
CA GLY A 27 -51.24 24.07 2.09
C GLY A 27 -50.08 23.39 2.84
N GLY A 28 -48.93 24.01 3.12
CA GLY A 28 -48.41 25.34 2.72
C GLY A 28 -47.38 25.88 3.74
N GLY A 29 -46.19 26.30 3.30
CA GLY A 29 -45.25 27.15 4.07
C GLY A 29 -43.96 26.50 4.62
N ASN A 30 -42.83 27.05 4.14
CA ASN A 30 -41.47 27.18 4.71
C ASN A 30 -40.62 25.97 5.18
N ASP A 31 -39.41 25.95 4.60
CA ASP A 31 -38.08 25.72 5.20
C ASP A 31 -37.84 24.50 6.12
N SER A 32 -37.13 23.49 5.59
CA SER A 32 -35.73 23.18 5.99
C SER A 32 -35.23 21.82 5.46
N ALA A 33 -33.97 21.80 5.01
CA ALA A 33 -33.08 20.65 4.87
C ALA A 33 -33.31 19.60 3.75
N SER A 34 -32.18 18.96 3.37
CA SER A 34 -31.99 17.86 2.41
C SER A 34 -32.58 18.05 1.01
N GLU A 35 -31.87 18.78 0.15
CA GLU A 35 -31.79 18.36 -1.25
C GLU A 35 -30.78 17.22 -1.35
N ASN A 36 -31.26 16.05 -1.75
CA ASN A 36 -30.39 14.93 -2.11
C ASN A 36 -29.57 15.31 -3.33
N SER A 37 -28.25 15.32 -3.23
CA SER A 37 -27.38 15.24 -4.40
C SER A 37 -27.80 14.02 -5.26
N PRO A 38 -27.81 14.12 -6.60
CA PRO A 38 -27.98 12.94 -7.45
C PRO A 38 -26.89 11.91 -7.11
N PRO A 39 -27.14 10.60 -7.35
CA PRO A 39 -26.06 9.63 -7.23
C PRO A 39 -24.90 10.08 -8.12
N SER A 40 -23.69 10.09 -7.55
CA SER A 40 -22.47 10.29 -8.30
C SER A 40 -22.45 9.33 -9.49
N SER A 41 -21.87 9.78 -10.61
CA SER A 41 -21.63 8.92 -11.77
C SER A 41 -21.05 7.60 -11.29
N ALA A 42 -21.74 6.48 -11.58
CA ALA A 42 -21.43 5.18 -11.01
C ALA A 42 -19.92 4.91 -11.08
N ASP A 43 -19.30 4.78 -9.91
CA ASP A 43 -17.85 4.64 -9.82
C ASP A 43 -17.45 3.25 -10.33
N ASN A 44 -16.97 3.22 -11.57
CA ASN A 44 -16.61 2.00 -12.28
C ASN A 44 -15.21 1.46 -11.89
N ARG A 45 -14.60 1.94 -10.79
CA ARG A 45 -13.36 1.35 -10.25
C ARG A 45 -13.61 -0.09 -9.81
N GLN A 46 -12.79 -1.00 -10.33
CA GLN A 46 -12.69 -2.39 -9.87
C GLN A 46 -12.32 -2.46 -8.38
N ASN A 47 -12.63 -3.58 -7.72
CA ASN A 47 -12.21 -3.83 -6.34
C ASN A 47 -10.67 -3.91 -6.28
N SER A 48 -10.04 -2.92 -5.63
CA SER A 48 -8.60 -2.91 -5.35
C SER A 48 -8.39 -3.29 -3.90
N ILE A 49 -7.94 -4.53 -3.69
CA ILE A 49 -7.83 -5.16 -2.37
C ILE A 49 -6.44 -5.72 -2.11
N TYR A 50 -6.13 -5.98 -0.84
CA TYR A 50 -4.98 -6.79 -0.44
C TYR A 50 -5.21 -7.52 0.87
N LEU A 51 -4.47 -8.61 1.07
CA LEU A 51 -4.38 -9.29 2.36
C LEU A 51 -3.53 -8.43 3.30
N ARG A 52 -4.16 -7.70 4.22
CA ARG A 52 -3.46 -6.90 5.24
C ARG A 52 -2.81 -7.82 6.27
N ALA A 53 -3.56 -8.81 6.73
CA ALA A 53 -3.13 -9.79 7.71
C ALA A 53 -3.83 -11.13 7.48
N ALA A 54 -3.18 -12.21 7.87
CA ALA A 54 -3.81 -13.53 8.00
C ALA A 54 -3.79 -13.97 9.45
N ALA A 55 -4.94 -14.39 9.97
CA ALA A 55 -5.08 -14.81 11.35
C ALA A 55 -5.34 -16.32 11.44
N ILE A 56 -4.77 -16.93 12.48
CA ILE A 56 -4.97 -18.34 12.83
C ILE A 56 -5.35 -18.47 14.31
N GLY A 57 -6.29 -19.37 14.61
CA GLY A 57 -6.58 -19.81 15.96
C GLY A 57 -5.41 -20.62 16.55
N VAL A 58 -5.06 -20.35 17.80
CA VAL A 58 -4.01 -21.07 18.54
C VAL A 58 -4.56 -21.62 19.86
N ALA A 59 -4.13 -22.82 20.26
CA ALA A 59 -4.56 -23.46 21.50
C ALA A 59 -3.84 -22.91 22.75
N ASP A 60 -2.61 -22.42 22.58
CA ASP A 60 -1.79 -21.81 23.64
C ASP A 60 -1.09 -20.58 23.05
N LEU A 61 -1.52 -19.39 23.49
CA LEU A 61 -1.03 -18.13 22.93
C LEU A 61 0.45 -17.88 23.23
N ASP A 62 0.90 -18.22 24.43
CA ASP A 62 2.28 -17.94 24.87
C ASP A 62 3.25 -18.90 24.16
N ALA A 63 2.87 -20.18 24.04
CA ALA A 63 3.67 -21.18 23.34
C ALA A 63 3.71 -20.92 21.82
N ALA A 64 2.60 -20.51 21.20
CA ALA A 64 2.57 -20.07 19.81
C ALA A 64 3.40 -18.79 19.60
N LEU A 65 3.28 -17.79 20.48
CA LEU A 65 4.06 -16.56 20.40
C LEU A 65 5.56 -16.83 20.45
N GLN A 66 6.01 -17.78 21.28
CA GLN A 66 7.41 -18.21 21.30
C GLN A 66 7.85 -18.77 19.94
N VAL A 67 7.07 -19.67 19.32
CA VAL A 67 7.37 -20.24 18.00
C VAL A 67 7.50 -19.16 16.93
N TYR A 68 6.56 -18.21 16.89
CA TYR A 68 6.53 -17.19 15.83
C TYR A 68 7.57 -16.08 16.04
N THR A 69 7.88 -15.71 17.28
CA THR A 69 8.89 -14.66 17.57
C THR A 69 10.32 -15.23 17.59
N GLU A 70 10.62 -16.22 18.42
CA GLU A 70 11.97 -16.78 18.55
C GLU A 70 12.34 -17.71 17.38
N GLY A 71 11.35 -18.45 16.86
CA GLY A 71 11.56 -19.43 15.79
C GLY A 71 11.52 -18.81 14.39
N LEU A 72 10.42 -18.13 14.07
CA LEU A 72 10.16 -17.52 12.76
C LEU A 72 10.68 -16.06 12.65
N GLY A 73 11.22 -15.49 13.73
CA GLY A 73 11.85 -14.16 13.73
C GLY A 73 10.87 -12.98 13.71
N MET A 74 9.58 -13.21 13.92
CA MET A 74 8.58 -12.15 13.89
C MET A 74 8.66 -11.28 15.16
N SER A 75 8.09 -10.08 15.10
CA SER A 75 7.99 -9.15 16.24
C SER A 75 6.54 -8.80 16.52
N GLU A 76 6.12 -8.84 17.79
CA GLU A 76 4.83 -8.33 18.22
C GLU A 76 4.76 -6.82 18.02
N VAL A 77 3.80 -6.37 17.22
CA VAL A 77 3.55 -4.94 16.96
C VAL A 77 2.32 -4.42 17.69
N GLU A 78 1.35 -5.29 17.97
CA GLU A 78 0.10 -4.94 18.63
C GLU A 78 -0.54 -6.17 19.29
N ARG A 79 -1.25 -5.94 20.40
CA ARG A 79 -2.04 -6.95 21.10
C ARG A 79 -3.37 -6.35 21.51
N VAL A 80 -4.46 -6.98 21.11
CA VAL A 80 -5.82 -6.50 21.34
C VAL A 80 -6.65 -7.57 22.04
N THR A 81 -7.47 -7.15 23.00
CA THR A 81 -8.50 -8.01 23.60
C THR A 81 -9.83 -7.63 22.97
N ARG A 82 -10.45 -8.58 22.26
CA ARG A 82 -11.83 -8.52 21.79
C ARG A 82 -12.74 -9.21 22.81
N ASP A 83 -14.05 -9.15 22.61
CA ASP A 83 -15.03 -9.82 23.48
C ASP A 83 -14.91 -11.36 23.47
N ASP A 84 -14.49 -11.95 22.34
CA ASP A 84 -14.43 -13.40 22.10
C ASP A 84 -13.01 -14.00 22.05
N ARG A 85 -11.97 -13.16 21.96
CA ARG A 85 -10.58 -13.60 21.76
C ARG A 85 -9.54 -12.53 22.12
N ILE A 86 -8.31 -12.98 22.33
CA ILE A 86 -7.11 -12.13 22.30
C ILE A 86 -6.45 -12.28 20.92
N GLU A 87 -6.16 -11.16 20.26
CA GLU A 87 -5.42 -11.08 19.01
C GLU A 87 -4.00 -10.55 19.26
N VAL A 88 -2.98 -11.22 18.74
CA VAL A 88 -1.59 -10.72 18.74
C VAL A 88 -1.10 -10.56 17.30
N VAL A 89 -0.81 -9.33 16.89
CA VAL A 89 -0.38 -8.96 15.54
C VAL A 89 1.14 -8.99 15.47
N LEU A 90 1.67 -9.71 14.48
CA LEU A 90 3.08 -9.98 14.28
C LEU A 90 3.58 -9.44 12.93
N GLU A 91 4.66 -8.65 12.94
CA GLU A 91 5.38 -8.23 11.73
C GLU A 91 6.57 -9.15 11.46
N SER A 92 6.85 -9.41 10.18
CA SER A 92 8.02 -10.15 9.71
C SER A 92 9.34 -9.40 9.99
N ALA A 93 10.44 -10.13 10.22
CA ALA A 93 11.77 -9.53 10.42
C ALA A 93 12.20 -8.58 9.28
N ASP A 94 11.95 -8.98 8.03
CA ASP A 94 12.24 -8.17 6.82
C ASP A 94 11.15 -7.11 6.53
N LYS A 95 10.13 -6.96 7.39
CA LYS A 95 9.00 -6.01 7.27
C LYS A 95 8.21 -6.05 5.95
N ARG A 96 8.36 -7.14 5.21
CA ARG A 96 7.65 -7.46 3.96
C ARG A 96 6.49 -8.41 4.20
N GLY A 97 5.53 -8.39 3.26
CA GLY A 97 4.31 -9.18 3.32
C GLY A 97 3.24 -8.58 4.24
N SER A 98 2.22 -9.40 4.47
CA SER A 98 1.11 -9.18 5.40
C SER A 98 1.54 -9.45 6.85
N TYR A 99 0.75 -9.00 7.81
CA TYR A 99 0.91 -9.41 9.21
C TYR A 99 0.40 -10.85 9.42
N VAL A 100 0.92 -11.53 10.44
CA VAL A 100 0.31 -12.74 11.00
C VAL A 100 -0.40 -12.36 12.29
N VAL A 101 -1.61 -12.89 12.52
CA VAL A 101 -2.35 -12.67 13.77
C VAL A 101 -2.60 -14.00 14.48
N LEU A 102 -2.15 -14.10 15.72
CA LEU A 102 -2.46 -15.25 16.58
C LEU A 102 -3.75 -14.95 17.35
N MET A 103 -4.77 -15.80 17.22
CA MET A 103 -6.08 -15.65 17.86
C MET A 103 -6.26 -16.71 18.96
N SER A 104 -6.28 -16.27 20.21
CA SER A 104 -6.61 -17.13 21.36
C SER A 104 -8.04 -16.86 21.79
N TYR A 105 -8.97 -17.76 21.46
CA TYR A 105 -10.39 -17.60 21.77
C TYR A 105 -10.67 -17.78 23.27
N THR A 106 -11.51 -16.91 23.83
CA THR A 106 -11.86 -16.81 25.26
C THR A 106 -13.36 -16.98 25.53
N ASP A 107 -14.13 -17.41 24.53
CA ASP A 107 -15.60 -17.56 24.56
C ASP A 107 -16.09 -18.99 24.88
N ASP A 108 -15.18 -19.88 25.26
CA ASP A 108 -15.42 -21.29 25.59
C ASP A 108 -16.10 -22.14 24.48
N LEU A 109 -16.18 -21.66 23.23
CA LEU A 109 -16.83 -22.40 22.13
C LEU A 109 -16.01 -23.59 21.58
N GLY A 110 -14.75 -23.75 21.99
CA GLY A 110 -13.96 -24.96 21.71
C GLY A 110 -13.59 -25.17 20.24
N ARG A 111 -13.21 -24.10 19.52
CA ARG A 111 -12.79 -24.15 18.11
C ARG A 111 -11.58 -25.09 17.89
N ASN A 112 -11.56 -25.77 16.75
CA ASN A 112 -10.54 -26.76 16.41
C ASN A 112 -9.31 -26.11 15.73
N THR A 113 -8.34 -25.66 16.51
CA THR A 113 -7.10 -25.03 16.01
C THR A 113 -6.14 -26.03 15.34
N LEU A 114 -6.24 -27.33 15.68
CA LEU A 114 -5.26 -28.36 15.35
C LEU A 114 -5.36 -28.92 13.91
N GLN A 115 -6.36 -28.49 13.15
CA GLN A 115 -6.74 -29.10 11.87
C GLN A 115 -6.83 -28.14 10.68
N ASN A 116 -6.21 -26.96 10.78
CA ASN A 116 -6.10 -26.04 9.65
C ASN A 116 -5.55 -26.76 8.40
N PRO A 117 -6.33 -26.89 7.32
CA PRO A 117 -5.91 -27.54 6.08
C PRO A 117 -4.90 -26.71 5.27
N GLY A 118 -4.74 -25.43 5.61
CA GLY A 118 -3.89 -24.44 4.93
C GLY A 118 -2.39 -24.52 5.25
N LYS A 119 -1.68 -23.42 4.93
CA LYS A 119 -0.22 -23.27 5.13
C LYS A 119 0.21 -21.82 5.39
N LEU A 120 1.36 -21.64 6.02
CA LEU A 120 2.05 -20.36 6.17
C LEU A 120 3.41 -20.46 5.48
N VAL A 121 3.64 -19.64 4.46
CA VAL A 121 4.88 -19.67 3.67
C VAL A 121 5.79 -18.54 4.12
N PHE A 122 6.99 -18.90 4.60
CA PHE A 122 8.03 -17.96 4.98
C PHE A 122 9.20 -18.04 4.01
N TYR A 123 9.51 -16.93 3.36
CA TYR A 123 10.77 -16.78 2.64
C TYR A 123 11.88 -16.41 3.64
N ALA A 124 13.05 -17.00 3.49
CA ALA A 124 14.19 -16.78 4.37
C ALA A 124 15.49 -16.65 3.57
N LYS A 125 16.38 -15.76 4.04
CA LYS A 125 17.74 -15.59 3.51
C LYS A 125 18.61 -16.83 3.71
N ASP A 126 18.50 -17.46 4.88
CA ASP A 126 19.09 -18.76 5.20
C ASP A 126 18.00 -19.72 5.71
N PRO A 127 17.41 -20.55 4.83
CA PRO A 127 16.40 -21.53 5.22
C PRO A 127 16.88 -22.56 6.25
N SER A 128 18.18 -22.87 6.30
CA SER A 128 18.72 -23.89 7.21
C SER A 128 18.88 -23.35 8.62
N ALA A 129 19.38 -22.12 8.76
CA ALA A 129 19.37 -21.41 10.03
C ALA A 129 17.94 -21.14 10.51
N PHE A 130 17.04 -20.71 9.61
CA PHE A 130 15.62 -20.49 9.90
C PHE A 130 14.94 -21.74 10.44
N ALA A 131 15.06 -22.87 9.74
CA ALA A 131 14.53 -24.16 10.20
C ALA A 131 15.12 -24.61 11.55
N SER A 132 16.39 -24.29 11.81
CA SER A 132 17.03 -24.60 13.10
C SER A 132 16.47 -23.76 14.25
N ARG A 133 16.24 -22.45 14.04
CA ARG A 133 15.58 -21.57 15.02
C ARG A 133 14.14 -22.04 15.29
N PHE A 134 13.39 -22.33 14.24
CA PHE A 134 12.02 -22.84 14.34
C PHE A 134 11.91 -24.11 15.22
N VAL A 135 12.85 -25.06 15.10
CA VAL A 135 12.88 -26.25 15.96
C VAL A 135 13.22 -25.93 17.41
N LEU A 136 14.18 -25.02 17.64
CA LEU A 136 14.57 -24.61 19.00
C LEU A 136 13.43 -23.92 19.76
N ALA A 137 12.58 -23.17 19.05
CA ALA A 137 11.39 -22.51 19.60
C ALA A 137 10.17 -23.45 19.77
N GLY A 138 10.30 -24.75 19.48
CA GLY A 138 9.24 -25.76 19.67
C GLY A 138 8.49 -26.20 18.41
N GLY A 139 8.86 -25.69 17.23
CA GLY A 139 8.38 -26.19 15.94
C GLY A 139 8.97 -27.57 15.58
N ARG A 140 8.39 -28.23 14.58
CA ARG A 140 8.84 -29.54 14.08
C ARG A 140 9.06 -29.51 12.57
N ILE A 141 10.29 -29.73 12.12
CA ILE A 141 10.57 -29.93 10.69
C ILE A 141 10.11 -31.33 10.27
N THR A 142 9.27 -31.40 9.23
CA THR A 142 8.78 -32.63 8.60
C THR A 142 9.52 -32.96 7.30
N VAL A 143 10.03 -31.94 6.60
CA VAL A 143 10.91 -32.06 5.43
C VAL A 143 12.02 -31.00 5.58
N PRO A 144 13.29 -31.38 5.74
CA PRO A 144 14.39 -30.41 5.83
C PRO A 144 14.48 -29.53 4.57
N PRO A 145 14.83 -28.23 4.70
CA PRO A 145 15.05 -27.36 3.54
C PRO A 145 16.09 -27.92 2.59
N ALA A 146 15.71 -28.13 1.33
CA ALA A 146 16.59 -28.65 0.28
C ALA A 146 16.25 -28.04 -1.09
N PRO A 147 17.23 -27.87 -2.01
CA PRO A 147 16.98 -27.42 -3.39
C PRO A 147 15.99 -28.34 -4.12
N GLN A 148 14.91 -27.77 -4.65
CA GLN A 148 13.87 -28.49 -5.37
C GLN A 148 14.02 -28.29 -6.88
N ALA A 149 14.45 -29.32 -7.60
CA ALA A 149 14.68 -29.25 -9.05
C ALA A 149 13.40 -28.93 -9.86
N SER A 150 12.22 -29.30 -9.35
CA SER A 150 10.91 -29.00 -9.97
C SER A 150 10.56 -27.51 -10.02
N VAL A 151 11.16 -26.69 -9.15
CA VAL A 151 10.97 -25.23 -9.07
C VAL A 151 12.30 -24.50 -9.25
N GLY A 152 13.11 -24.96 -10.21
CA GLY A 152 14.34 -24.27 -10.62
C GLY A 152 15.49 -24.31 -9.61
N GLY A 153 15.44 -25.20 -8.61
CA GLY A 153 16.47 -25.32 -7.58
C GLY A 153 16.24 -24.47 -6.33
N ILE A 154 15.10 -23.76 -6.23
CA ILE A 154 14.72 -23.03 -5.02
C ILE A 154 14.74 -23.99 -3.82
N VAL A 155 15.35 -23.55 -2.72
CA VAL A 155 15.37 -24.31 -1.46
C VAL A 155 13.97 -24.28 -0.85
N VAL A 156 13.37 -25.45 -0.65
CA VAL A 156 12.07 -25.59 0.03
C VAL A 156 12.17 -26.64 1.13
N GLY A 157 11.58 -26.35 2.29
CA GLY A 157 11.38 -27.27 3.40
C GLY A 157 9.98 -27.10 4.00
N PHE A 158 9.57 -28.06 4.84
CA PHE A 158 8.28 -28.05 5.50
C PHE A 158 8.40 -28.38 6.99
N GLY A 159 7.60 -27.72 7.81
CA GLY A 159 7.45 -27.98 9.22
C GLY A 159 6.01 -27.87 9.69
N ARG A 160 5.83 -28.06 11.00
CA ARG A 160 4.57 -27.93 11.73
C ARG A 160 4.83 -27.14 12.99
N ASP A 161 3.99 -26.15 13.28
CA ASP A 161 3.96 -25.51 14.60
C ASP A 161 3.24 -26.41 15.62
N GLN A 162 2.98 -25.88 16.82
CA GLN A 162 2.35 -26.61 17.91
C GLN A 162 0.87 -26.92 17.65
N ASP A 163 0.15 -25.99 17.01
CA ASP A 163 -1.20 -26.16 16.48
C ASP A 163 -1.25 -26.94 15.16
N ASN A 164 -0.12 -27.53 14.73
CA ASN A 164 -0.02 -28.38 13.55
C ASN A 164 -0.37 -27.67 12.22
N ASN A 165 -0.32 -26.33 12.15
CA ASN A 165 -0.33 -25.59 10.89
C ASN A 165 0.88 -25.97 10.03
N LEU A 166 0.73 -26.04 8.70
CA LEU A 166 1.86 -26.30 7.81
C LEU A 166 2.71 -25.04 7.66
N ILE A 167 3.99 -25.12 8.04
CA ILE A 167 4.97 -24.04 7.80
C ILE A 167 5.81 -24.45 6.58
N GLU A 168 5.74 -23.68 5.49
CA GLU A 168 6.59 -23.84 4.31
C GLU A 168 7.76 -22.84 4.41
N ILE A 169 8.99 -23.32 4.20
CA ILE A 169 10.23 -22.55 4.37
C ILE A 169 10.93 -22.48 3.02
N THR A 170 11.02 -21.29 2.44
CA THR A 170 11.48 -21.08 1.06
C THR A 170 12.70 -20.16 1.01
N GLY A 171 13.72 -20.52 0.24
CA GLY A 171 14.90 -19.67 0.04
C GLY A 171 14.61 -18.44 -0.81
N SER A 172 15.13 -17.28 -0.41
CA SER A 172 15.07 -16.05 -1.21
C SER A 172 16.39 -15.27 -1.14
N GLU A 173 17.04 -15.10 -2.30
CA GLU A 173 18.30 -14.36 -2.42
C GLU A 173 18.12 -12.85 -2.20
N THR A 174 16.92 -12.33 -2.44
CA THR A 174 16.59 -10.90 -2.22
C THR A 174 16.27 -10.58 -0.76
N ALA A 175 16.32 -11.58 0.13
CA ALA A 175 15.94 -11.43 1.52
C ALA A 175 17.04 -10.83 2.40
N GLN A 176 16.64 -9.93 3.30
CA GLN A 176 17.54 -9.39 4.33
C GLN A 176 17.39 -10.18 5.64
N ASP A 177 16.17 -10.61 5.96
CA ASP A 177 15.88 -11.67 6.94
C ASP A 177 14.65 -12.46 6.45
N SER A 178 13.83 -12.99 7.34
CA SER A 178 12.63 -13.77 7.03
C SER A 178 11.40 -12.89 6.83
N TYR A 179 10.51 -13.31 5.93
CA TYR A 179 9.19 -12.71 5.76
C TYR A 179 8.08 -13.67 5.35
N PHE A 180 6.88 -13.36 5.82
CA PHE A 180 5.65 -14.04 5.49
C PHE A 180 5.28 -13.74 4.02
N GLY A 181 5.50 -14.73 3.15
CA GLY A 181 5.32 -14.59 1.70
C GLY A 181 3.92 -14.92 1.21
N ALA A 182 3.29 -15.91 1.82
CA ALA A 182 1.94 -16.33 1.45
C ALA A 182 1.19 -16.99 2.61
N PHE A 183 -0.13 -16.81 2.63
CA PHE A 183 -1.05 -17.54 3.49
C PHE A 183 -1.89 -18.48 2.64
N GLY A 184 -1.97 -19.75 3.02
CA GLY A 184 -2.85 -20.71 2.37
C GLY A 184 -4.05 -21.05 3.24
N ILE A 185 -5.24 -21.05 2.65
CA ILE A 185 -6.46 -21.62 3.21
C ILE A 185 -6.80 -22.91 2.47
N GLY A 186 -7.41 -23.86 3.17
CA GLY A 186 -7.96 -25.05 2.51
C GLY A 186 -9.42 -24.83 2.15
N VAL A 187 -9.80 -25.14 0.92
CA VAL A 187 -11.15 -24.90 0.39
C VAL A 187 -11.82 -26.20 -0.07
N SER A 188 -13.13 -26.34 0.09
CA SER A 188 -13.87 -27.55 -0.28
C SER A 188 -14.11 -27.66 -1.79
N ASP A 189 -14.26 -26.53 -2.49
CA ASP A 189 -14.30 -26.43 -3.95
C ASP A 189 -13.31 -25.37 -4.44
N LEU A 190 -12.21 -25.85 -5.04
CA LEU A 190 -11.09 -25.00 -5.46
C LEU A 190 -11.46 -24.03 -6.60
N GLU A 191 -12.34 -24.43 -7.51
CA GLU A 191 -12.73 -23.61 -8.66
C GLU A 191 -13.74 -22.53 -8.24
N SER A 192 -14.72 -22.91 -7.42
CA SER A 192 -15.69 -21.96 -6.86
C SER A 192 -15.01 -20.91 -5.98
N ALA A 193 -14.08 -21.33 -5.10
CA ALA A 193 -13.27 -20.41 -4.32
C ALA A 193 -12.40 -19.51 -5.21
N ARG A 194 -11.74 -20.04 -6.25
CA ARG A 194 -10.94 -19.24 -7.19
C ARG A 194 -11.79 -18.14 -7.83
N ASN A 195 -13.00 -18.46 -8.27
CA ASN A 195 -13.88 -17.47 -8.91
C ASN A 195 -14.38 -16.41 -7.91
N PHE A 196 -14.66 -16.76 -6.66
CA PHE A 196 -14.97 -15.78 -5.63
C PHE A 196 -13.78 -14.84 -5.34
N TYR A 197 -12.61 -15.38 -4.98
CA TYR A 197 -11.46 -14.55 -4.62
C TYR A 197 -10.89 -13.73 -5.78
N VAL A 198 -10.93 -14.24 -7.02
CA VAL A 198 -10.47 -13.51 -8.22
C VAL A 198 -11.55 -12.59 -8.77
N ASP A 199 -12.70 -13.15 -9.17
CA ASP A 199 -13.68 -12.42 -10.00
C ASP A 199 -14.63 -11.55 -9.16
N THR A 200 -14.88 -11.88 -7.87
CA THR A 200 -15.66 -11.04 -6.94
C THR A 200 -14.79 -10.08 -6.14
N LEU A 201 -13.74 -10.61 -5.47
CA LEU A 201 -12.94 -9.79 -4.55
C LEU A 201 -11.85 -8.97 -5.25
N GLY A 202 -11.36 -9.40 -6.42
CA GLY A 202 -10.35 -8.66 -7.20
C GLY A 202 -8.90 -9.05 -6.93
N PHE A 203 -8.62 -10.25 -6.39
CA PHE A 203 -7.26 -10.80 -6.45
C PHE A 203 -6.88 -11.17 -7.89
N LEU A 204 -5.58 -11.25 -8.17
CA LEU A 204 -5.03 -11.69 -9.46
C LEU A 204 -4.57 -13.15 -9.35
N GLU A 205 -4.99 -13.99 -10.29
CA GLU A 205 -4.46 -15.35 -10.40
C GLU A 205 -3.01 -15.30 -10.91
N SER A 206 -2.04 -15.68 -10.07
CA SER A 206 -0.62 -15.68 -10.43
C SER A 206 -0.15 -17.04 -10.94
N GLN A 207 -0.70 -18.13 -10.40
CA GLN A 207 -0.27 -19.49 -10.74
C GLN A 207 -1.30 -20.54 -10.30
N PHE A 208 -1.46 -21.59 -11.10
CA PHE A 208 -2.04 -22.87 -10.67
C PHE A 208 -0.93 -23.92 -10.53
N LEU A 209 -0.99 -24.73 -9.47
CA LEU A 209 -0.11 -25.86 -9.22
C LEU A 209 -0.91 -27.11 -8.90
N SER A 210 -0.56 -28.23 -9.52
CA SER A 210 -1.03 -29.55 -9.13
C SER A 210 0.14 -30.39 -8.63
N ILE A 211 0.06 -30.89 -7.41
CA ILE A 211 1.05 -31.76 -6.79
C ILE A 211 0.45 -33.17 -6.71
N PRO A 212 0.78 -34.08 -7.64
CA PRO A 212 0.07 -35.34 -7.80
C PRO A 212 0.01 -36.19 -6.52
N GLY A 213 -1.22 -36.51 -6.11
CA GLY A 213 -1.48 -37.30 -4.90
C GLY A 213 -1.26 -36.55 -3.58
N GLN A 214 -1.18 -35.22 -3.60
CA GLN A 214 -1.09 -34.38 -2.40
C GLN A 214 -2.20 -33.33 -2.38
N TYR A 215 -2.10 -32.30 -3.23
CA TYR A 215 -3.02 -31.18 -3.31
C TYR A 215 -2.90 -30.46 -4.65
N ASP A 216 -3.96 -29.73 -5.01
CA ASP A 216 -3.95 -28.70 -6.05
C ASP A 216 -4.08 -27.33 -5.37
N GLU A 217 -3.43 -26.29 -5.90
CA GLU A 217 -3.49 -24.93 -5.35
C GLU A 217 -3.50 -23.82 -6.41
N TYR A 218 -4.26 -22.75 -6.15
CA TYR A 218 -4.14 -21.47 -6.83
C TYR A 218 -3.37 -20.50 -5.94
N ILE A 219 -2.33 -19.87 -6.49
CA ILE A 219 -1.60 -18.77 -5.85
C ILE A 219 -2.15 -17.46 -6.41
N LEU A 220 -2.73 -16.66 -5.53
CA LEU A 220 -3.36 -15.38 -5.83
C LEU A 220 -2.51 -14.23 -5.28
N THR A 221 -2.28 -13.21 -6.10
CA THR A 221 -1.55 -12.00 -5.73
C THR A 221 -2.49 -10.80 -5.67
N SER A 222 -2.14 -9.84 -4.83
CA SER A 222 -2.89 -8.59 -4.69
C SER A 222 -2.53 -7.62 -5.82
N PRO A 223 -3.49 -6.91 -6.44
CA PRO A 223 -3.17 -5.78 -7.34
C PRO A 223 -2.42 -4.65 -6.60
N VAL A 224 -2.66 -4.50 -5.30
CA VAL A 224 -1.94 -3.54 -4.44
C VAL A 224 -0.58 -4.12 -3.99
N PRO A 225 0.55 -3.41 -4.20
CA PRO A 225 1.88 -3.90 -3.82
C PRO A 225 2.08 -4.05 -2.31
N GLY A 226 2.99 -4.95 -1.91
CA GLY A 226 3.39 -5.14 -0.50
C GLY A 226 2.47 -6.04 0.33
N SER A 227 1.67 -6.91 -0.31
CA SER A 227 0.90 -7.98 0.33
C SER A 227 1.67 -9.31 0.32
N SER A 228 1.38 -10.22 1.24
CA SER A 228 1.58 -11.65 1.00
C SER A 228 0.58 -12.15 -0.05
N ALA A 229 0.90 -13.26 -0.73
CA ALA A 229 -0.05 -13.97 -1.58
C ALA A 229 -1.11 -14.71 -0.74
N LEU A 230 -2.29 -14.91 -1.31
CA LEU A 230 -3.30 -15.85 -0.80
C LEU A 230 -3.21 -17.14 -1.62
N VAL A 231 -3.22 -18.30 -0.97
CA VAL A 231 -3.18 -19.60 -1.62
C VAL A 231 -4.49 -20.33 -1.32
N LEU A 232 -5.27 -20.64 -2.34
CA LEU A 232 -6.43 -21.51 -2.23
C LEU A 232 -5.94 -22.94 -2.46
N MET A 233 -6.16 -23.86 -1.53
CA MET A 233 -5.58 -25.20 -1.60
C MET A 233 -6.63 -26.29 -1.36
N HIS A 234 -6.62 -27.33 -2.19
CA HIS A 234 -7.49 -28.49 -2.03
C HIS A 234 -6.68 -29.78 -2.01
N TRP A 235 -6.75 -30.54 -0.91
CA TRP A 235 -6.03 -31.80 -0.77
C TRP A 235 -6.67 -32.90 -1.64
N THR A 236 -5.93 -33.40 -2.61
CA THR A 236 -6.35 -34.47 -3.56
C THR A 236 -5.99 -35.87 -3.07
N ASN A 237 -5.34 -35.98 -1.91
CA ASN A 237 -4.99 -37.26 -1.31
C ASN A 237 -6.18 -37.88 -0.54
N ALA A 238 -6.10 -39.18 -0.25
CA ALA A 238 -7.19 -39.93 0.39
C ALA A 238 -7.42 -39.63 1.89
N THR A 239 -6.81 -38.58 2.45
CA THR A 239 -6.95 -38.19 3.87
C THR A 239 -8.06 -37.15 3.98
N PRO A 240 -9.16 -37.44 4.69
CA PRO A 240 -10.21 -36.45 4.93
C PRO A 240 -9.65 -35.19 5.61
N ARG A 241 -10.16 -34.03 5.21
CA ARG A 241 -9.81 -32.72 5.75
C ARG A 241 -11.05 -32.01 6.24
N ASN A 242 -10.90 -31.18 7.26
CA ASN A 242 -11.91 -30.20 7.60
C ASN A 242 -11.65 -28.93 6.79
N TYR A 243 -12.56 -28.57 5.89
CA TYR A 243 -12.52 -27.29 5.18
C TYR A 243 -13.42 -26.24 5.86
N ILE A 244 -14.48 -26.70 6.54
CA ILE A 244 -15.56 -25.87 7.09
C ILE A 244 -15.21 -25.28 8.46
N ASP A 245 -15.51 -23.99 8.66
CA ASP A 245 -15.42 -23.27 9.95
C ASP A 245 -14.05 -23.42 10.65
N ASN A 246 -12.97 -23.48 9.86
CA ASN A 246 -11.62 -23.43 10.43
C ASN A 246 -11.40 -22.07 11.12
N PRO A 247 -10.68 -22.00 12.26
CA PRO A 247 -10.47 -20.76 12.99
C PRO A 247 -9.42 -19.87 12.28
N VAL A 248 -9.83 -19.31 11.16
CA VAL A 248 -9.00 -18.53 10.23
C VAL A 248 -9.74 -17.24 9.88
N LYS A 249 -9.02 -16.12 9.87
CA LYS A 249 -9.53 -14.82 9.43
C LYS A 249 -8.59 -14.19 8.40
N LEU A 250 -9.15 -13.69 7.30
CA LEU A 250 -8.43 -12.87 6.32
C LEU A 250 -8.79 -11.40 6.54
N GLU A 251 -7.82 -10.57 6.91
CA GLU A 251 -8.03 -9.12 6.92
C GLU A 251 -7.82 -8.57 5.51
N LEU A 252 -8.91 -8.27 4.81
CA LEU A 252 -8.93 -7.77 3.45
C LEU A 252 -9.09 -6.26 3.46
N ALA A 253 -8.02 -5.54 3.16
CA ALA A 253 -8.06 -4.08 3.07
C ALA A 253 -8.42 -3.65 1.65
N SER A 254 -9.51 -2.90 1.50
CA SER A 254 -10.07 -2.44 0.23
C SER A 254 -10.01 -0.93 0.11
N ALA A 255 -9.76 -0.42 -1.10
CA ALA A 255 -9.97 1.00 -1.40
C ALA A 255 -11.42 1.46 -1.10
N GLN A 256 -12.39 0.55 -1.23
CA GLN A 256 -13.81 0.82 -1.10
C GLN A 256 -14.51 -0.35 -0.38
N PRO A 257 -14.53 -0.34 0.97
CA PRO A 257 -15.13 -1.39 1.78
C PRO A 257 -16.57 -1.72 1.39
N GLN A 258 -17.43 -0.72 1.20
CA GLN A 258 -18.85 -0.95 0.88
C GLN A 258 -19.03 -1.70 -0.45
N ARG A 259 -18.30 -1.32 -1.52
CA ARG A 259 -18.38 -2.05 -2.80
C ARG A 259 -17.94 -3.51 -2.66
N LEU A 260 -16.95 -3.79 -1.80
CA LEU A 260 -16.54 -5.17 -1.54
C LEU A 260 -17.65 -5.95 -0.80
N SER A 261 -18.30 -5.33 0.18
CA SER A 261 -19.47 -5.88 0.88
C SER A 261 -20.65 -6.18 -0.07
N ASP A 262 -20.97 -5.21 -0.93
CA ASP A 262 -22.02 -5.32 -1.94
C ASP A 262 -21.73 -6.47 -2.92
N ALA A 263 -20.48 -6.59 -3.39
CA ALA A 263 -20.04 -7.65 -4.31
C ALA A 263 -20.06 -9.05 -3.66
N ILE A 264 -19.66 -9.16 -2.39
CA ILE A 264 -19.77 -10.40 -1.60
C ILE A 264 -21.24 -10.83 -1.48
N THR A 265 -22.13 -9.87 -1.19
CA THR A 265 -23.57 -10.11 -1.12
C THR A 265 -24.16 -10.53 -2.47
N GLU A 266 -23.73 -9.91 -3.58
CA GLU A 266 -24.16 -10.28 -4.94
C GLU A 266 -23.66 -11.68 -5.36
N ALA A 267 -22.48 -12.09 -4.90
CA ALA A 267 -21.97 -13.46 -5.07
C ALA A 267 -22.76 -14.52 -4.27
N GLY A 268 -23.64 -14.09 -3.36
CA GLY A 268 -24.48 -14.97 -2.53
C GLY A 268 -23.83 -15.38 -1.20
N GLU A 269 -22.69 -14.79 -0.85
CA GLU A 269 -21.96 -15.03 0.39
C GLU A 269 -22.51 -14.18 1.55
N THR A 270 -22.15 -14.53 2.79
CA THR A 270 -22.76 -13.90 3.97
C THR A 270 -21.97 -12.68 4.43
N VAL A 271 -22.54 -11.49 4.33
CA VAL A 271 -22.10 -10.31 5.11
C VAL A 271 -22.79 -10.34 6.48
N SER A 272 -22.00 -10.43 7.55
CA SER A 272 -22.46 -10.44 8.94
C SER A 272 -22.42 -9.05 9.60
N LEU A 273 -21.58 -8.15 9.09
CA LEU A 273 -21.56 -6.73 9.46
C LEU A 273 -21.18 -5.88 8.24
N GLU A 274 -22.05 -4.94 7.86
CA GLU A 274 -21.74 -3.95 6.82
C GLU A 274 -20.59 -3.01 7.25
N PRO A 275 -19.72 -2.58 6.33
CA PRO A 275 -18.63 -1.65 6.63
C PRO A 275 -19.09 -0.35 7.29
N ALA A 276 -18.73 -0.19 8.56
CA ALA A 276 -19.05 1.00 9.36
C ALA A 276 -17.83 1.43 10.18
N ALA A 277 -17.82 2.70 10.63
CA ALA A 277 -16.75 3.22 11.47
C ALA A 277 -16.67 2.43 12.78
N SER A 278 -15.53 1.77 13.02
CA SER A 278 -15.39 0.88 14.17
C SER A 278 -15.38 1.63 15.50
N THR A 279 -16.06 1.06 16.50
CA THR A 279 -16.03 1.51 17.89
C THR A 279 -14.76 1.07 18.64
N ASP A 280 -13.98 0.17 18.05
CA ASP A 280 -12.80 -0.40 18.70
C ASP A 280 -11.65 0.63 18.72
N ALA A 281 -11.05 0.81 19.89
CA ALA A 281 -10.10 1.90 20.13
C ALA A 281 -8.79 1.78 19.33
N ASP A 282 -8.35 0.56 19.01
CA ASP A 282 -7.20 0.28 18.14
C ASP A 282 -7.49 0.67 16.67
N LEU A 283 -8.75 0.52 16.24
CA LEU A 283 -9.18 0.77 14.87
C LEU A 283 -9.49 2.25 14.59
N LYS A 284 -9.55 3.09 15.63
CA LYS A 284 -9.65 4.56 15.54
C LYS A 284 -10.76 5.08 14.59
N GLY A 285 -11.90 4.40 14.53
CA GLY A 285 -13.00 4.78 13.63
C GLY A 285 -12.84 4.36 12.17
N ALA A 286 -11.80 3.61 11.81
CA ALA A 286 -11.66 3.04 10.47
C ALA A 286 -12.90 2.21 10.09
N LEU A 287 -13.29 2.25 8.81
CA LEU A 287 -14.41 1.44 8.32
C LEU A 287 -14.03 -0.04 8.36
N VAL A 288 -14.84 -0.83 9.08
CA VAL A 288 -14.69 -2.27 9.22
C VAL A 288 -16.03 -2.96 9.00
N GLY A 289 -16.02 -4.03 8.21
CA GLY A 289 -17.14 -4.96 8.03
C GLY A 289 -16.68 -6.40 8.16
N TYR A 290 -17.62 -7.33 8.29
CA TYR A 290 -17.35 -8.76 8.41
C TYR A 290 -18.21 -9.56 7.44
N ALA A 291 -17.59 -10.52 6.76
CA ALA A 291 -18.24 -11.47 5.89
C ALA A 291 -17.66 -12.88 6.07
N THR A 292 -18.23 -13.86 5.37
CA THR A 292 -17.82 -15.27 5.42
C THR A 292 -17.95 -15.87 4.04
N ASP A 293 -16.95 -16.65 3.61
CA ASP A 293 -16.98 -17.41 2.35
C ASP A 293 -17.71 -18.76 2.50
N ALA A 294 -17.93 -19.46 1.39
CA ALA A 294 -18.60 -20.77 1.34
C ALA A 294 -17.99 -21.86 2.26
N ASP A 295 -16.73 -21.72 2.69
CA ASP A 295 -16.03 -22.64 3.57
C ASP A 295 -16.00 -22.17 5.04
N GLY A 296 -16.63 -21.04 5.38
CA GLY A 296 -16.65 -20.52 6.75
C GLY A 296 -15.44 -19.66 7.12
N THR A 297 -14.58 -19.28 6.16
CA THR A 297 -13.44 -18.39 6.41
C THR A 297 -13.95 -16.99 6.77
N LEU A 298 -13.53 -16.45 7.92
CA LEU A 298 -13.92 -15.09 8.31
C LEU A 298 -13.18 -14.06 7.45
N LEU A 299 -13.91 -13.19 6.77
CA LEU A 299 -13.38 -12.09 5.99
C LEU A 299 -13.62 -10.78 6.76
N GLU A 300 -12.55 -10.14 7.21
CA GLU A 300 -12.62 -8.83 7.85
C GLU A 300 -12.27 -7.76 6.82
N ILE A 301 -13.27 -7.01 6.38
CA ILE A 301 -13.15 -5.97 5.36
C ILE A 301 -12.71 -4.68 6.05
N ARG A 302 -11.57 -4.10 5.66
CA ARG A 302 -11.07 -2.82 6.20
C ARG A 302 -10.90 -1.74 5.13
N GLN A 303 -11.02 -0.47 5.50
CA GLN A 303 -10.59 0.65 4.67
C GLN A 303 -9.08 0.63 4.44
N SER A 304 -8.67 0.70 3.18
CA SER A 304 -7.28 0.92 2.76
C SER A 304 -6.95 2.41 2.75
N LEU A 305 -5.79 2.75 3.33
CA LEU A 305 -5.10 4.02 3.18
C LEU A 305 -3.71 3.85 2.55
N ARG A 306 -3.42 2.70 1.92
CA ARG A 306 -2.09 2.47 1.32
C ARG A 306 -1.79 3.58 0.32
N ALA A 307 -0.65 4.24 0.52
CA ALA A 307 -0.23 5.37 -0.27
C ALA A 307 1.27 5.33 -0.56
N TYR A 308 1.69 6.19 -1.48
CA TYR A 308 3.09 6.49 -1.75
C TYR A 308 3.26 7.89 -2.29
N LEU A 309 4.47 8.44 -2.16
CA LEU A 309 4.85 9.69 -2.80
C LEU A 309 5.00 9.41 -4.31
N SER A 310 4.09 9.86 -5.16
CA SER A 310 4.21 9.71 -6.62
C SER A 310 5.05 10.83 -7.23
N GLY A 311 5.08 12.00 -6.60
CA GLY A 311 5.84 13.15 -7.05
C GLY A 311 6.14 14.13 -5.93
N ALA A 312 7.21 14.90 -6.07
CA ALA A 312 7.54 16.00 -5.17
C ALA A 312 7.80 17.28 -5.97
N ALA A 313 7.21 18.39 -5.55
CA ALA A 313 7.34 19.66 -6.23
C ALA A 313 8.06 20.72 -5.42
N ILE A 314 8.81 21.56 -6.12
CA ILE A 314 9.50 22.74 -5.58
C ILE A 314 9.18 23.97 -6.43
N GLY A 315 8.97 25.11 -5.76
CA GLY A 315 8.92 26.41 -6.42
C GLY A 315 10.30 26.86 -6.85
N VAL A 316 10.40 27.36 -8.08
CA VAL A 316 11.65 27.82 -8.69
C VAL A 316 11.56 29.29 -9.09
N SER A 317 12.68 30.01 -9.08
CA SER A 317 12.73 31.43 -9.46
C SER A 317 12.71 31.65 -10.97
N SER A 318 13.16 30.66 -11.74
CA SER A 318 13.11 30.62 -13.21
C SER A 318 12.85 29.19 -13.66
N LEU A 319 11.71 28.97 -14.32
CA LEU A 319 11.28 27.62 -14.71
C LEU A 319 12.15 27.03 -15.83
N ASP A 320 12.61 27.86 -16.76
CA ASP A 320 13.47 27.42 -17.88
C ASP A 320 14.91 27.12 -17.41
N ASP A 321 15.50 27.98 -16.54
CA ASP A 321 16.85 27.73 -16.01
C ASP A 321 16.87 26.51 -15.08
N ALA A 322 15.85 26.35 -14.23
CA ALA A 322 15.70 25.16 -13.40
C ALA A 322 15.49 23.91 -14.26
N LEU A 323 14.67 23.96 -15.30
CA LEU A 323 14.49 22.83 -16.21
C LEU A 323 15.82 22.40 -16.84
N ALA A 324 16.60 23.35 -17.39
CA ALA A 324 17.92 23.06 -17.94
C ALA A 324 18.83 22.37 -16.91
N PHE A 325 18.88 22.88 -15.68
CA PHE A 325 19.66 22.27 -14.59
C PHE A 325 19.22 20.83 -14.27
N TYR A 326 17.93 20.54 -14.16
CA TYR A 326 17.46 19.20 -13.81
C TYR A 326 17.61 18.19 -14.98
N LEU A 327 17.52 18.64 -16.23
CA LEU A 327 17.80 17.79 -17.41
C LEU A 327 19.30 17.50 -17.55
N GLU A 328 20.15 18.54 -17.51
CA GLU A 328 21.58 18.43 -17.81
C GLU A 328 22.41 17.98 -16.61
N GLY A 329 22.15 18.52 -15.41
CA GLY A 329 22.94 18.28 -14.21
C GLY A 329 22.47 17.12 -13.33
N LEU A 330 21.22 16.67 -13.50
CA LEU A 330 20.65 15.54 -12.75
C LEU A 330 20.15 14.40 -13.66
N GLY A 331 20.33 14.52 -14.97
CA GLY A 331 19.99 13.47 -15.95
C GLY A 331 18.50 13.13 -16.04
N MET A 332 17.61 14.06 -15.64
CA MET A 332 16.17 13.82 -15.64
C MET A 332 15.56 14.00 -17.04
N ARG A 333 14.32 13.53 -17.20
CA ARG A 333 13.55 13.58 -18.45
C ARG A 333 12.23 14.32 -18.24
N GLU A 334 11.96 15.34 -19.05
CA GLU A 334 10.63 15.96 -19.13
C GLU A 334 9.61 14.96 -19.70
N ILE A 335 8.47 14.83 -19.02
CA ILE A 335 7.36 13.96 -19.41
C ILE A 335 6.03 14.69 -19.58
N GLU A 336 5.86 15.82 -18.90
CA GLU A 336 4.59 16.55 -18.87
C GLU A 336 4.81 18.03 -18.56
N ARG A 337 3.91 18.87 -19.07
CA ARG A 337 3.73 20.25 -18.60
C ARG A 337 2.28 20.46 -18.21
N ARG A 338 2.05 21.14 -17.09
CA ARG A 338 0.72 21.43 -16.55
C ARG A 338 0.56 22.92 -16.34
N THR A 339 -0.60 23.44 -16.70
CA THR A 339 -0.98 24.83 -16.44
C THR A 339 -2.02 24.85 -15.33
N ARG A 340 -1.77 25.62 -14.28
CA ARG A 340 -2.65 25.83 -13.13
C ARG A 340 -2.97 27.33 -13.03
N GLU A 341 -4.02 27.69 -12.30
CA GLU A 341 -4.42 29.12 -12.16
C GLU A 341 -3.28 30.04 -11.68
N ASN A 342 -2.38 29.51 -10.84
CA ASN A 342 -1.33 30.31 -10.18
C ASN A 342 0.13 29.94 -10.54
N ARG A 343 0.34 28.95 -11.41
CA ARG A 343 1.67 28.45 -11.78
C ARG A 343 1.66 27.60 -13.04
N GLU A 344 2.79 27.58 -13.74
CA GLU A 344 3.14 26.49 -14.66
C GLU A 344 3.93 25.42 -13.90
N GLU A 345 3.70 24.15 -14.22
CA GLU A 345 4.44 23.01 -13.68
C GLU A 345 5.15 22.27 -14.84
N VAL A 346 6.43 21.93 -14.67
CA VAL A 346 7.13 20.94 -15.53
C VAL A 346 7.38 19.69 -14.71
N VAL A 347 6.99 18.53 -15.25
CA VAL A 347 7.09 17.24 -14.59
C VAL A 347 8.24 16.45 -15.20
N LEU A 348 9.09 15.96 -14.31
CA LEU A 348 10.33 15.26 -14.61
C LEU A 348 10.30 13.87 -13.99
N GLU A 349 10.89 12.89 -14.66
CA GLU A 349 11.23 11.58 -14.07
C GLU A 349 12.72 11.25 -14.30
N SER A 350 13.21 10.24 -13.58
CA SER A 350 14.54 9.66 -13.79
C SER A 350 14.63 9.03 -15.20
N ALA A 351 15.82 8.89 -15.77
CA ALA A 351 16.00 8.43 -17.15
C ALA A 351 15.41 7.02 -17.44
N ASP A 352 15.32 6.16 -16.43
CA ASP A 352 14.71 4.82 -16.47
C ASP A 352 13.28 4.76 -15.87
N GLY A 353 12.70 5.90 -15.51
CA GLY A 353 11.38 6.00 -14.86
C GLY A 353 11.36 5.56 -13.40
N ARG A 354 12.50 5.27 -12.77
CA ARG A 354 12.58 4.80 -11.37
C ARG A 354 12.35 5.95 -10.37
N GLY A 355 11.63 5.64 -9.30
CA GLY A 355 11.36 6.57 -8.19
C GLY A 355 10.06 7.37 -8.35
N SER A 356 9.97 8.52 -7.68
CA SER A 356 8.91 9.51 -7.88
C SER A 356 9.28 10.52 -8.98
N GLN A 357 8.28 11.28 -9.43
CA GLN A 357 8.48 12.44 -10.27
C GLN A 357 9.04 13.64 -9.47
N VAL A 358 9.79 14.52 -10.13
CA VAL A 358 10.14 15.86 -9.63
C VAL A 358 9.34 16.88 -10.43
N ILE A 359 8.69 17.83 -9.73
CA ILE A 359 7.85 18.85 -10.36
C ILE A 359 8.42 20.23 -10.09
N LEU A 360 8.82 20.95 -11.13
CA LEU A 360 9.29 22.33 -11.04
C LEU A 360 8.09 23.28 -11.19
N MET A 361 7.86 24.15 -10.20
CA MET A 361 6.70 25.07 -10.16
C MET A 361 7.15 26.52 -10.40
N GLY A 362 6.87 27.06 -11.59
CA GLY A 362 7.03 28.47 -11.91
C GLY A 362 5.75 29.24 -11.57
N PHE A 363 5.70 29.91 -10.42
CA PHE A 363 4.51 30.65 -10.01
C PHE A 363 4.28 31.92 -10.82
N THR A 364 3.05 32.10 -11.30
CA THR A 364 2.63 33.18 -12.23
C THR A 364 1.67 34.20 -11.57
N ASP A 365 1.21 33.94 -10.35
CA ASP A 365 0.25 34.78 -9.60
C ASP A 365 0.80 36.09 -9.02
N GLY A 366 2.10 36.35 -9.17
CA GLY A 366 2.78 37.54 -8.62
C GLY A 366 2.95 37.54 -7.10
N VAL A 367 2.62 36.45 -6.40
CA VAL A 367 2.85 36.33 -4.95
C VAL A 367 4.31 36.00 -4.67
N THR A 368 4.98 36.87 -3.92
CA THR A 368 6.38 36.68 -3.50
C THR A 368 6.54 35.45 -2.62
N ARG A 369 7.46 34.55 -3.01
CA ARG A 369 7.79 33.30 -2.29
C ARG A 369 9.29 33.21 -2.06
N ASN A 370 9.69 32.42 -1.06
CA ASN A 370 11.11 32.16 -0.75
C ASN A 370 11.53 30.81 -1.33
N TYR A 371 12.08 30.84 -2.55
CA TYR A 371 12.58 29.62 -3.22
C TYR A 371 13.90 29.10 -2.65
N ARG A 372 14.66 29.94 -1.92
CA ARG A 372 16.08 29.67 -1.62
C ARG A 372 16.42 29.17 -0.22
N GLN A 373 15.39 28.95 0.60
CA GLN A 373 15.53 28.54 2.00
C GLN A 373 14.57 27.42 2.40
N ASN A 374 14.12 26.61 1.43
CA ASN A 374 13.40 25.38 1.71
C ASN A 374 14.22 24.52 2.72
N PRO A 375 13.68 24.21 3.91
CA PRO A 375 14.39 23.45 4.94
C PRO A 375 14.54 21.94 4.64
N GLY A 376 14.05 21.49 3.49
CA GLY A 376 14.11 20.10 3.00
C GLY A 376 15.34 19.74 2.16
N LYS A 377 15.24 18.62 1.43
CA LYS A 377 16.27 18.08 0.52
C LYS A 377 15.68 17.27 -0.63
N LEU A 378 16.39 17.16 -1.76
CA LEU A 378 16.13 16.19 -2.82
C LEU A 378 17.23 15.12 -2.76
N VAL A 379 16.87 13.84 -2.68
CA VAL A 379 17.83 12.74 -2.59
C VAL A 379 17.86 11.97 -3.91
N PHE A 380 19.02 11.95 -4.55
CA PHE A 380 19.26 11.20 -5.78
C PHE A 380 20.22 10.05 -5.50
N TYR A 381 19.79 8.85 -5.89
CA TYR A 381 20.67 7.68 -5.91
C TYR A 381 21.40 7.69 -7.25
N ALA A 382 22.72 7.85 -7.20
CA ALA A 382 23.57 8.04 -8.36
C ALA A 382 24.37 6.77 -8.69
N LYS A 383 24.28 6.34 -9.94
CA LYS A 383 25.04 5.22 -10.53
C LYS A 383 26.55 5.44 -10.45
N ASP A 384 26.99 6.64 -10.84
CA ASP A 384 28.32 7.16 -10.56
C ASP A 384 28.14 8.49 -9.80
N PRO A 385 28.30 8.50 -8.47
CA PRO A 385 28.10 9.71 -7.69
C PRO A 385 29.15 10.79 -7.99
N THR A 386 30.35 10.42 -8.44
CA THR A 386 31.42 11.39 -8.75
C THR A 386 31.14 12.11 -10.07
N ALA A 387 30.69 11.38 -11.09
CA ALA A 387 30.20 11.97 -12.33
C ALA A 387 28.99 12.86 -12.06
N PHE A 388 28.00 12.37 -11.33
CA PHE A 388 26.78 13.12 -10.97
C PHE A 388 27.09 14.42 -10.21
N ALA A 389 28.07 14.41 -9.30
CA ALA A 389 28.53 15.62 -8.63
C ALA A 389 29.22 16.60 -9.60
N GLN A 390 29.88 16.13 -10.65
CA GLN A 390 30.45 16.97 -11.69
C GLN A 390 29.39 17.56 -12.62
N ASP A 391 28.40 16.76 -13.04
CA ASP A 391 27.27 17.20 -13.87
C ASP A 391 26.50 18.34 -13.18
N ILE A 392 26.29 18.25 -11.86
CA ILE A 392 25.73 19.34 -11.03
C ILE A 392 26.54 20.65 -11.16
N ARG A 393 27.88 20.59 -11.19
CA ARG A 393 28.72 21.80 -11.34
C ARG A 393 28.63 22.37 -12.74
N ASP A 394 28.65 21.50 -13.75
CA ASP A 394 28.67 21.90 -15.16
C ASP A 394 27.32 22.52 -15.58
N ALA A 395 26.22 22.08 -14.98
CA ALA A 395 24.90 22.71 -15.06
C ALA A 395 24.74 24.00 -14.21
N GLY A 396 25.79 24.44 -13.50
CA GLY A 396 25.81 25.70 -12.73
C GLY A 396 25.37 25.60 -11.26
N GLY A 397 25.13 24.39 -10.75
CA GLY A 397 24.91 24.13 -9.33
C GLY A 397 26.20 24.17 -8.50
N VAL A 398 26.09 23.88 -7.20
CA VAL A 398 27.23 23.91 -6.27
C VAL A 398 27.33 22.60 -5.50
N VAL A 399 28.48 21.91 -5.59
CA VAL A 399 28.79 20.80 -4.68
C VAL A 399 29.37 21.36 -3.38
N LEU A 400 28.73 21.02 -2.26
CA LEU A 400 29.11 21.41 -0.91
C LEU A 400 30.06 20.40 -0.26
N VAL A 401 29.83 19.12 -0.54
CA VAL A 401 30.60 17.98 -0.03
C VAL A 401 30.73 16.97 -1.16
N GLU A 402 31.96 16.63 -1.53
CA GLU A 402 32.23 15.58 -2.51
C GLU A 402 31.63 14.24 -2.05
N PRO A 403 31.13 13.39 -2.97
CA PRO A 403 30.71 12.04 -2.62
C PRO A 403 31.85 11.22 -2.04
N VAL A 404 31.72 10.80 -0.78
CA VAL A 404 32.71 9.99 -0.09
C VAL A 404 32.05 8.85 0.70
N ASP A 405 32.77 7.73 0.79
CA ASP A 405 32.40 6.60 1.63
C ASP A 405 32.31 7.03 3.10
N GLN A 406 31.11 6.90 3.68
CA GLN A 406 30.82 7.24 5.09
C GLN A 406 31.28 6.14 6.07
N GLY A 407 31.82 5.04 5.56
CA GLY A 407 32.36 3.91 6.31
C GLY A 407 31.30 2.98 6.91
N PRO A 408 31.72 1.95 7.67
CA PRO A 408 30.86 0.85 8.08
C PRO A 408 29.64 1.25 8.93
N ALA A 409 29.70 2.39 9.62
CA ALA A 409 28.62 2.90 10.46
C ALA A 409 27.35 3.27 9.66
N LEU A 410 27.51 3.66 8.38
CA LEU A 410 26.42 3.88 7.43
C LEU A 410 26.48 2.86 6.28
N GLY A 411 26.92 1.63 6.57
CA GLY A 411 26.96 0.53 5.59
C GLY A 411 27.98 0.70 4.46
N ASN A 412 28.93 1.63 4.60
CA ASN A 412 29.82 2.11 3.53
C ASN A 412 29.06 2.79 2.37
N ALA A 413 27.94 3.45 2.67
CA ALA A 413 27.25 4.30 1.71
C ALA A 413 28.18 5.44 1.27
N VAL A 414 28.27 5.68 -0.04
CA VAL A 414 28.93 6.86 -0.61
C VAL A 414 27.93 8.01 -0.59
N VAL A 415 28.21 9.08 0.15
CA VAL A 415 27.30 10.22 0.30
C VAL A 415 28.03 11.53 0.00
N GLY A 416 27.39 12.39 -0.78
CA GLY A 416 27.81 13.77 -1.08
C GLY A 416 26.62 14.73 -1.02
N PHE A 417 26.90 16.04 -1.05
CA PHE A 417 25.87 17.08 -0.97
C PHE A 417 26.12 18.20 -1.97
N GLY A 418 25.04 18.67 -2.61
CA GLY A 418 25.05 19.79 -3.55
C GLY A 418 23.87 20.76 -3.38
N ARG A 419 23.76 21.69 -4.32
CA ARG A 419 22.71 22.72 -4.41
C ARG A 419 22.33 22.94 -5.87
N ASP A 420 21.03 23.05 -6.14
CA ASP A 420 20.53 23.57 -7.42
C ASP A 420 20.66 25.11 -7.50
N LEU A 421 20.24 25.68 -8.63
CA LEU A 421 20.29 27.13 -8.89
C LEU A 421 19.49 27.94 -7.87
N ASP A 422 18.37 27.40 -7.40
CA ASP A 422 17.54 27.99 -6.35
C ASP A 422 18.07 27.73 -4.93
N ASN A 423 19.16 26.99 -4.75
CA ASN A 423 19.77 26.64 -3.45
C ASN A 423 18.95 25.62 -2.62
N ASN A 424 18.13 24.77 -3.24
CA ASN A 424 17.59 23.56 -2.60
C ASN A 424 18.73 22.56 -2.33
N LEU A 425 18.70 21.85 -1.20
CA LEU A 425 19.72 20.84 -0.87
C LEU A 425 19.54 19.61 -1.74
N ILE A 426 20.61 19.17 -2.41
CA ILE A 426 20.67 17.88 -3.08
C ILE A 426 21.57 16.95 -2.25
N GLU A 427 21.09 15.76 -1.94
CA GLU A 427 21.86 14.66 -1.37
C GLU A 427 22.14 13.62 -2.46
N ILE A 428 23.41 13.25 -2.61
CA ILE A 428 23.90 12.31 -3.63
C ILE A 428 24.25 11.03 -2.90
N VAL A 429 23.57 9.92 -3.20
CA VAL A 429 23.82 8.61 -2.57
C VAL A 429 24.29 7.63 -3.65
N GLY A 430 25.47 7.02 -3.50
CA GLY A 430 25.96 6.04 -4.47
C GLY A 430 25.15 4.75 -4.48
N ASP A 431 24.59 4.36 -5.63
CA ASP A 431 23.96 3.05 -5.86
C ASP A 431 24.67 2.36 -7.03
N ALA A 432 25.64 1.50 -6.71
CA ALA A 432 26.41 0.75 -7.72
C ALA A 432 25.59 -0.32 -8.47
N ALA A 433 24.33 -0.58 -8.05
CA ALA A 433 23.40 -1.45 -8.77
C ALA A 433 22.44 -0.66 -9.68
N ALA A 434 22.45 0.68 -9.62
CA ALA A 434 21.58 1.52 -10.43
C ALA A 434 21.98 1.48 -11.92
N THR A 435 21.00 1.21 -12.79
CA THR A 435 21.18 1.29 -14.24
C THR A 435 21.24 2.73 -14.72
N GLU A 436 20.49 3.64 -14.11
CA GLU A 436 20.59 5.10 -14.27
C GLU A 436 20.38 5.78 -12.91
N SER A 437 20.83 7.03 -12.77
CA SER A 437 20.62 7.80 -11.53
C SER A 437 19.14 8.16 -11.37
N TYR A 438 18.60 8.04 -10.15
CA TYR A 438 17.17 8.20 -9.90
C TYR A 438 16.82 8.99 -8.64
N PHE A 439 15.69 9.69 -8.66
CA PHE A 439 15.14 10.38 -7.50
C PHE A 439 14.59 9.37 -6.50
N GLY A 440 15.16 9.28 -5.30
CA GLY A 440 14.83 8.21 -4.33
C GLY A 440 14.22 8.68 -3.02
N ALA A 441 14.37 9.96 -2.65
CA ALA A 441 13.63 10.53 -1.52
C ALA A 441 13.45 12.04 -1.63
N PHE A 442 12.37 12.55 -1.04
CA PHE A 442 12.12 13.97 -0.88
C PHE A 442 11.98 14.35 0.59
N GLY A 443 12.79 15.30 1.04
CA GLY A 443 12.73 15.84 2.38
C GLY A 443 11.94 17.13 2.45
N ILE A 444 11.05 17.22 3.43
CA ILE A 444 10.41 18.46 3.87
C ILE A 444 10.91 18.81 5.27
N GLY A 445 11.08 20.11 5.54
CA GLY A 445 11.32 20.56 6.91
C GLY A 445 9.99 20.77 7.63
N VAL A 446 9.88 20.25 8.85
CA VAL A 446 8.69 20.32 9.71
C VAL A 446 9.00 21.03 11.02
N SER A 447 8.05 21.79 11.57
CA SER A 447 8.24 22.54 12.82
C SER A 447 8.23 21.64 14.06
N ASP A 448 7.41 20.58 14.06
CA ASP A 448 7.38 19.53 15.07
C ASP A 448 7.53 18.14 14.40
N LEU A 449 8.70 17.53 14.60
CA LEU A 449 9.04 16.24 14.01
C LEU A 449 8.19 15.08 14.57
N ALA A 450 7.76 15.17 15.83
CA ALA A 450 6.96 14.12 16.47
C ALA A 450 5.51 14.19 15.98
N ALA A 451 4.93 15.40 15.90
CA ALA A 451 3.60 15.61 15.34
C ALA A 451 3.54 15.22 13.85
N ALA A 452 4.55 15.62 13.06
CA ALA A 452 4.63 15.23 11.66
C ALA A 452 4.77 13.71 11.47
N LYS A 453 5.59 13.04 12.31
CA LYS A 453 5.67 11.56 12.30
C LYS A 453 4.33 10.92 12.65
N ALA A 454 3.63 11.43 13.66
CA ALA A 454 2.32 10.91 14.05
C ALA A 454 1.30 11.05 12.91
N PHE A 455 1.29 12.20 12.21
CA PHE A 455 0.44 12.42 11.05
C PHE A 455 0.81 11.51 9.87
N TYR A 456 2.02 11.63 9.31
CA TYR A 456 2.37 10.89 8.08
C TYR A 456 2.47 9.37 8.28
N ALA A 457 2.97 8.90 9.43
CA ALA A 457 3.12 7.46 9.68
C ALA A 457 1.92 6.84 10.41
N ASP A 458 1.52 7.37 11.57
CA ASP A 458 0.53 6.70 12.43
C ASP A 458 -0.92 6.98 12.03
N THR A 459 -1.16 8.04 11.26
CA THR A 459 -2.48 8.42 10.74
C THR A 459 -2.62 8.11 9.24
N LEU A 460 -1.63 8.50 8.41
CA LEU A 460 -1.67 8.26 6.96
C LEU A 460 -1.02 6.93 6.50
N GLY A 461 -0.43 6.15 7.42
CA GLY A 461 0.01 4.78 7.15
C GLY A 461 1.32 4.61 6.39
N PHE A 462 2.15 5.65 6.26
CA PHE A 462 3.53 5.49 5.76
C PHE A 462 4.39 4.70 6.77
N LYS A 463 5.22 3.79 6.29
CA LYS A 463 6.10 2.99 7.15
C LYS A 463 7.32 3.81 7.59
N VAL A 464 7.59 3.91 8.90
CA VAL A 464 8.88 4.43 9.38
C VAL A 464 9.99 3.44 9.03
N SER A 465 10.82 3.79 8.05
CA SER A 465 11.98 2.99 7.65
C SER A 465 13.15 3.21 8.61
N LEU A 466 13.42 4.47 8.96
CA LEU A 466 14.59 4.85 9.76
C LEU A 466 14.36 6.16 10.52
N PHE A 467 15.04 6.30 11.65
CA PHE A 467 15.21 7.56 12.37
C PHE A 467 16.71 7.87 12.45
N LEU A 468 17.12 9.07 12.03
CA LEU A 468 18.51 9.52 12.04
C LEU A 468 18.65 10.83 12.84
N PRO A 469 19.25 10.79 14.04
CA PRO A 469 19.64 11.99 14.76
C PRO A 469 21.04 12.45 14.27
N ILE A 470 21.09 13.42 13.37
CA ILE A 470 22.35 14.00 12.89
C ILE A 470 22.84 15.06 13.88
N ALA A 471 23.77 14.63 14.75
CA ALA A 471 24.26 15.41 15.88
C ALA A 471 24.69 16.84 15.48
N GLY A 472 24.03 17.83 16.08
CA GLY A 472 24.33 19.26 15.84
C GLY A 472 23.88 19.80 14.48
N GLN A 473 23.03 19.08 13.72
CA GLN A 473 22.47 19.55 12.45
C GLN A 473 20.94 19.49 12.43
N TYR A 474 20.38 18.28 12.35
CA TYR A 474 18.95 18.02 12.23
C TYR A 474 18.63 16.58 12.68
N ASN A 475 17.38 16.33 13.05
CA ASN A 475 16.85 14.99 13.18
C ASN A 475 15.95 14.70 11.99
N GLU A 476 15.96 13.47 11.47
CA GLU A 476 15.03 13.08 10.41
C GLU A 476 14.39 11.69 10.60
N TYR A 477 13.15 11.56 10.12
CA TYR A 477 12.49 10.28 9.87
C TYR A 477 12.43 10.03 8.37
N ILE A 478 12.87 8.85 7.92
CA ILE A 478 12.67 8.39 6.55
C ILE A 478 11.43 7.48 6.53
N LEU A 479 10.42 7.90 5.77
CA LEU A 479 9.13 7.23 5.64
C LEU A 479 9.00 6.62 4.24
N GLN A 480 8.57 5.36 4.17
CA GLN A 480 8.34 4.64 2.91
C GLN A 480 6.84 4.45 2.66
N GLY A 481 6.42 4.70 1.43
CA GLY A 481 5.12 4.28 0.91
C GLY A 481 5.17 2.88 0.30
N TYR A 482 4.10 2.50 -0.38
CA TYR A 482 3.98 1.23 -1.11
C TYR A 482 4.42 1.36 -2.59
N GLY A 483 5.37 2.26 -2.86
CA GLY A 483 5.88 2.63 -4.19
C GLY A 483 6.69 3.93 -4.13
N GLY A 484 7.17 4.39 -5.29
CA GLY A 484 7.85 5.69 -5.45
C GLY A 484 9.08 5.90 -4.56
N SER A 485 9.39 7.17 -4.30
CA SER A 485 10.44 7.65 -3.42
C SER A 485 9.99 7.70 -1.95
N ALA A 486 10.96 7.72 -1.03
CA ALA A 486 10.69 7.97 0.38
C ALA A 486 10.33 9.44 0.66
N LEU A 487 9.50 9.67 1.68
CA LEU A 487 9.27 10.99 2.27
C LEU A 487 10.20 11.13 3.49
N VAL A 488 10.97 12.21 3.58
CA VAL A 488 11.84 12.50 4.72
C VAL A 488 11.27 13.68 5.50
N LEU A 489 10.99 13.49 6.78
CA LEU A 489 10.57 14.56 7.68
C LEU A 489 11.81 15.06 8.41
N MET A 490 12.15 16.35 8.29
CA MET A 490 13.39 16.93 8.82
C MET A 490 13.10 18.05 9.82
N ASN A 491 13.79 18.09 10.96
CA ASN A 491 13.75 19.22 11.88
C ASN A 491 15.17 19.64 12.27
N TRP A 492 15.53 20.90 12.02
CA TRP A 492 16.89 21.42 12.24
C TRP A 492 17.12 21.76 13.72
N THR A 493 18.08 21.08 14.33
CA THR A 493 18.38 21.14 15.77
C THR A 493 19.60 22.02 16.09
N ASN A 494 20.28 22.55 15.07
CA ASN A 494 21.50 23.36 15.19
C ASN A 494 21.30 24.82 15.64
N GLY A 495 20.07 25.21 16.01
CA GLY A 495 19.73 26.58 16.42
C GLY A 495 19.67 27.60 15.27
N SER A 496 19.80 27.19 14.00
CA SER A 496 19.53 28.06 12.86
C SER A 496 18.02 28.34 12.73
N VAL A 497 17.65 29.59 12.50
CA VAL A 497 16.25 29.94 12.20
C VAL A 497 15.90 29.41 10.81
N ARG A 498 14.81 28.65 10.72
CA ARG A 498 14.27 28.07 9.48
C ARG A 498 12.82 28.51 9.30
N ASN A 499 12.40 28.70 8.05
CA ASN A 499 10.99 28.81 7.72
C ASN A 499 10.44 27.41 7.48
N TYR A 500 9.56 26.92 8.36
CA TYR A 500 8.84 25.65 8.14
C TYR A 500 7.49 25.88 7.45
N THR A 501 6.89 27.06 7.63
CA THR A 501 5.52 27.33 7.24
C THR A 501 5.36 27.79 5.80
N ASP A 502 4.38 27.24 5.08
CA ASP A 502 3.95 27.66 3.74
C ASP A 502 5.11 27.79 2.72
N ASN A 503 6.11 26.91 2.83
CA ASN A 503 7.17 26.79 1.83
C ASN A 503 6.56 26.44 0.45
N PRO A 504 7.19 26.84 -0.66
CA PRO A 504 6.68 26.57 -2.01
C PRO A 504 6.93 25.12 -2.42
N VAL A 505 6.29 24.18 -1.71
CA VAL A 505 6.50 22.74 -1.80
C VAL A 505 5.15 22.04 -1.89
N LYS A 506 5.09 20.99 -2.71
CA LYS A 506 3.92 20.12 -2.88
C LYS A 506 4.35 18.66 -2.82
N LEU A 507 3.60 17.82 -2.12
CA LEU A 507 3.69 16.37 -2.19
C LEU A 507 2.55 15.87 -3.08
N GLU A 508 2.86 15.14 -4.15
CA GLU A 508 1.87 14.35 -4.88
C GLU A 508 1.81 12.97 -4.23
N ILE A 509 0.69 12.64 -3.58
CA ILE A 509 0.48 11.39 -2.86
C ILE A 509 -0.52 10.54 -3.63
N ALA A 510 -0.05 9.44 -4.20
CA ALA A 510 -0.88 8.44 -4.86
C ALA A 510 -1.36 7.41 -3.83
N THR A 511 -2.66 7.19 -3.74
CA THR A 511 -3.30 6.35 -2.72
C THR A 511 -4.38 5.45 -3.30
N ALA A 512 -4.65 4.32 -2.64
CA ALA A 512 -5.73 3.39 -2.99
C ALA A 512 -7.10 4.07 -3.08
N SER A 513 -7.35 5.02 -2.17
CA SER A 513 -8.63 5.67 -1.96
C SER A 513 -8.40 7.13 -1.57
N PRO A 514 -8.30 8.06 -2.55
CA PRO A 514 -8.15 9.49 -2.28
C PRO A 514 -9.22 10.03 -1.33
N GLU A 515 -10.45 9.51 -1.43
CA GLU A 515 -11.59 9.90 -0.62
C GLU A 515 -11.39 9.54 0.86
N ALA A 516 -11.05 8.29 1.16
CA ALA A 516 -10.75 7.88 2.54
C ALA A 516 -9.48 8.55 3.08
N PHE A 517 -8.49 8.79 2.21
CA PHE A 517 -7.25 9.46 2.58
C PHE A 517 -7.50 10.93 2.94
N ILE A 518 -8.36 11.65 2.20
CA ILE A 518 -8.69 13.03 2.58
C ILE A 518 -9.54 13.11 3.84
N GLN A 519 -10.48 12.17 4.05
CA GLN A 519 -11.26 12.13 5.29
C GLN A 519 -10.34 11.92 6.50
N THR A 520 -9.36 11.02 6.36
CA THR A 520 -8.35 10.79 7.40
C THR A 520 -7.49 12.04 7.70
N ILE A 521 -7.28 12.92 6.70
CA ILE A 521 -6.60 14.21 6.87
C ILE A 521 -7.51 15.23 7.60
N ASP A 522 -8.80 15.27 7.27
CA ASP A 522 -9.81 16.14 7.91
C ASP A 522 -10.04 15.75 9.39
N ASP A 523 -10.19 14.45 9.66
CA ASP A 523 -10.33 13.87 11.00
C ASP A 523 -9.09 14.14 11.88
N ALA A 524 -7.91 14.28 11.25
CA ALA A 524 -6.66 14.68 11.91
C ALA A 524 -6.54 16.20 12.14
N GLY A 525 -7.59 16.97 11.86
CA GLY A 525 -7.66 18.42 12.05
C GLY A 525 -6.81 19.24 11.08
N GLN A 526 -6.38 18.63 9.97
CA GLN A 526 -5.58 19.30 8.94
C GLN A 526 -6.47 20.06 7.95
N ARG A 527 -5.87 20.94 7.13
CA ARG A 527 -6.67 21.84 6.27
C ARG A 527 -7.02 21.17 4.94
N ILE A 528 -8.29 20.85 4.74
CA ILE A 528 -8.81 20.50 3.42
C ILE A 528 -8.93 21.77 2.56
N ILE A 529 -8.49 21.68 1.30
CA ILE A 529 -8.66 22.71 0.27
C ILE A 529 -9.76 22.29 -0.70
N GLN A 530 -9.74 21.02 -1.14
CA GLN A 530 -10.66 20.46 -2.12
C GLN A 530 -10.80 18.96 -1.87
N THR A 531 -12.03 18.47 -1.66
CA THR A 531 -12.34 17.03 -1.63
C THR A 531 -12.10 16.40 -3.00
N PRO A 532 -11.63 15.14 -3.09
CA PRO A 532 -11.35 14.49 -4.36
C PRO A 532 -12.54 14.52 -5.32
N GLU A 533 -12.32 15.09 -6.49
CA GLU A 533 -13.27 15.10 -7.60
C GLU A 533 -12.55 14.89 -8.93
N ILE A 534 -13.32 14.66 -10.00
CA ILE A 534 -12.74 14.51 -11.34
C ILE A 534 -12.27 15.87 -11.81
N SER A 535 -10.95 16.06 -11.87
CA SER A 535 -10.33 17.34 -12.23
C SER A 535 -10.59 17.69 -13.69
N GLU A 536 -10.79 18.97 -13.96
CA GLU A 536 -10.79 19.57 -15.31
C GLU A 536 -9.44 20.23 -15.66
N GLU A 537 -8.47 20.25 -14.74
CA GLU A 537 -7.19 20.95 -14.92
C GLU A 537 -6.32 20.34 -16.03
N VAL A 538 -5.58 21.17 -16.75
CA VAL A 538 -4.70 20.72 -17.84
C VAL A 538 -3.55 19.88 -17.26
N GLY A 539 -3.43 18.63 -17.72
CA GLY A 539 -2.50 17.62 -17.17
C GLY A 539 -3.13 16.67 -16.13
N ARG A 540 -4.26 17.06 -15.52
CA ARG A 540 -5.04 16.23 -14.58
C ARG A 540 -6.45 15.89 -15.05
N SER A 541 -6.88 16.40 -16.21
CA SER A 541 -8.21 16.21 -16.74
C SER A 541 -8.65 14.74 -16.75
N GLY A 542 -9.78 14.44 -16.11
CA GLY A 542 -10.32 13.08 -15.98
C GLY A 542 -9.72 12.25 -14.83
N GLN A 543 -8.72 12.74 -14.11
CA GLN A 543 -8.16 12.09 -12.92
C GLN A 543 -8.93 12.52 -11.67
N LEU A 544 -9.06 11.62 -10.70
CA LEU A 544 -9.58 11.94 -9.37
C LEU A 544 -8.47 12.65 -8.57
N VAL A 545 -8.67 13.93 -8.25
CA VAL A 545 -7.68 14.78 -7.57
C VAL A 545 -8.33 15.50 -6.38
N GLY A 546 -7.67 15.46 -5.22
CA GLY A 546 -8.02 16.26 -4.04
C GLY A 546 -6.83 17.07 -3.53
N TYR A 547 -7.09 18.10 -2.72
CA TYR A 547 -6.05 18.97 -2.16
C TYR A 547 -6.23 19.22 -0.68
N ALA A 548 -5.13 19.14 0.07
CA ALA A 548 -5.08 19.47 1.49
C ALA A 548 -3.74 20.13 1.86
N LYS A 549 -3.60 20.53 3.13
CA LYS A 549 -2.34 21.00 3.73
C LYS A 549 -2.11 20.37 5.09
N ASP A 550 -0.86 19.99 5.36
CA ASP A 550 -0.42 19.61 6.70
C ASP A 550 -0.27 20.82 7.64
N ALA A 551 0.15 20.57 8.88
CA ALA A 551 0.25 21.56 9.94
C ALA A 551 1.29 22.66 9.66
N ASP A 552 2.31 22.36 8.84
CA ASP A 552 3.31 23.31 8.36
C ASP A 552 2.88 23.99 7.03
N GLY A 553 1.71 23.65 6.48
CA GLY A 553 1.16 24.26 5.28
C GLY A 553 1.71 23.68 3.97
N THR A 554 2.42 22.55 4.02
CA THR A 554 2.87 21.79 2.84
C THR A 554 1.65 21.37 2.02
N LEU A 555 1.61 21.68 0.72
CA LEU A 555 0.49 21.30 -0.13
C LEU A 555 0.52 19.80 -0.41
N LEU A 556 -0.61 19.12 -0.23
CA LEU A 556 -0.80 17.72 -0.57
C LEU A 556 -1.75 17.65 -1.78
N GLU A 557 -1.28 17.14 -2.91
CA GLU A 557 -2.09 16.78 -4.08
C GLU A 557 -2.34 15.28 -4.02
N LEU A 558 -3.58 14.88 -3.72
CA LEU A 558 -3.99 13.49 -3.56
C LEU A 558 -4.47 12.93 -4.89
N LEU A 559 -3.92 11.78 -5.28
CA LEU A 559 -4.15 11.14 -6.56
C LEU A 559 -4.58 9.69 -6.35
N LEU A 560 -5.42 9.16 -7.25
CA LEU A 560 -5.69 7.74 -7.29
C LEU A 560 -4.44 6.98 -7.78
N ALA A 561 -3.98 6.00 -7.01
CA ALA A 561 -2.86 5.14 -7.38
C ALA A 561 -3.19 4.28 -8.62
N PRO A 562 -2.21 4.00 -9.50
CA PRO A 562 -2.45 3.20 -10.70
C PRO A 562 -2.85 1.75 -10.39
N TRP A 563 -2.38 1.19 -9.27
CA TRP A 563 -2.81 -0.11 -8.75
C TRP A 563 -4.20 -0.07 -8.05
N GLY A 564 -4.77 1.13 -7.88
CA GLY A 564 -6.18 1.38 -7.57
C GLY A 564 -7.08 1.39 -8.81
N GLN A 565 -6.51 1.18 -10.01
CA GLN A 565 -7.23 1.02 -11.27
C GLN A 565 -6.94 -0.36 -11.86
N SER A 566 -7.94 -0.93 -12.53
CA SER A 566 -7.68 -2.01 -13.48
C SER A 566 -6.96 -1.41 -14.68
N THR A 567 -5.81 -1.98 -15.04
CA THR A 567 -5.30 -1.85 -16.39
C THR A 567 -6.29 -2.53 -17.34
N THR A 568 -7.09 -1.74 -18.05
CA THR A 568 -7.70 -2.20 -19.30
C THR A 568 -6.59 -2.31 -20.34
N THR A 569 -5.84 -3.41 -20.31
CA THR A 569 -4.85 -3.81 -21.32
C THR A 569 -5.47 -4.88 -22.23
N PRO A 570 -5.06 -4.98 -23.51
CA PRO A 570 -3.66 -4.97 -23.97
C PRO A 570 -3.03 -3.60 -24.23
#